data_AF-A0A7V3T832-F1
#
_entry.id   AF-A0A7V3T832-F1
#
_cell.length_a   1.000
_cell.length_b   1.000
_cell.length_c   1.000
_cell.angle_alpha   90.00
_cell.angle_beta   90.00
_cell.angle_gamma   90.00
#
_symmetry.space_group_name_H-M   'P 1'
#
loop_
_entity.id
_entity.type
_entity.pdbx_description
1 polymer ?
#
loop_
_entity_poly.entity_id
_entity_poly.type
_entity_poly.pdbx_seq_one_letter_code
_entity_poly.pdbx_strand_id
1 'polypeptide(L)' 'MPIAVLLNGYVLLLVGAVAVLAFLTARRQRRFAPPQSPDRVFRCARCGYVYTDDADVDLSRCQQCGTLNEAIRF' A
#
# COMPACT_ATOMS: atom_id res chain seq x y z
N MET A 1 16.85 -43.11 -18.39
CA MET A 1 16.76 -41.85 -17.63
C MET A 1 16.42 -42.20 -16.19
N PRO A 2 17.28 -41.92 -15.20
CA PRO A 2 17.00 -42.29 -13.82
C PRO A 2 15.80 -41.49 -13.28
N ILE A 3 14.89 -42.16 -12.57
CA ILE A 3 13.66 -41.56 -12.01
C ILE A 3 13.97 -40.30 -11.18
N ALA A 4 15.11 -40.28 -10.48
CA ALA A 4 15.59 -39.13 -9.73
C ALA A 4 15.76 -37.86 -10.59
N VAL A 5 16.23 -37.99 -11.84
CA VAL A 5 16.39 -36.84 -12.74
C VAL A 5 15.04 -36.28 -13.17
N LEU A 6 14.04 -37.15 -13.40
CA LEU A 6 12.68 -36.71 -13.74
C LEU A 6 12.01 -36.01 -12.56
N LEU A 7 12.13 -36.57 -11.35
CA LEU A 7 11.61 -35.95 -10.13
C LEU A 7 12.25 -34.59 -9.86
N ASN A 8 13.58 -34.53 -9.89
CA ASN A 8 14.31 -33.28 -9.67
C ASN A 8 13.97 -32.23 -10.74
N GLY A 9 13.91 -32.63 -12.01
CA GLY A 9 13.53 -31.72 -13.10
C GLY A 9 12.12 -31.16 -12.92
N TYR A 10 11.16 -32.00 -12.54
CA TYR A 10 9.78 -31.58 -12.28
C TYR A 10 9.69 -30.59 -11.10
N VAL A 11 10.37 -30.90 -9.98
CA VAL A 11 10.39 -30.02 -8.80
C VAL A 11 11.02 -28.68 -9.12
N LEU A 12 12.17 -28.68 -9.80
CA LEU A 12 12.86 -27.44 -10.20
C LEU A 12 11.99 -26.59 -11.15
N LEU A 13 11.29 -27.23 -12.08
CA LEU A 13 10.39 -26.54 -13.00
C LEU A 13 9.22 -25.89 -12.23
N LEU A 14 8.58 -26.62 -11.31
CA LEU A 14 7.48 -26.08 -10.50
C LEU A 14 7.94 -24.94 -9.61
N VAL A 15 9.06 -25.10 -8.90
CA VAL A 15 9.60 -24.06 -8.02
C VAL A 15 9.98 -22.83 -8.85
N GLY A 16 10.61 -23.03 -10.02
CA GLY A 16 10.90 -21.95 -10.96
C GLY A 16 9.65 -21.23 -11.44
N ALA A 17 8.59 -21.95 -11.79
CA ALA A 17 7.32 -21.36 -12.21
C ALA A 17 6.68 -20.52 -11.10
N VAL A 18 6.64 -21.03 -9.87
CA VAL A 18 6.10 -20.29 -8.71
C VAL A 18 6.94 -19.05 -8.42
N ALA A 19 8.27 -19.16 -8.47
CA ALA A 19 9.17 -18.01 -8.25
C ALA A 19 8.97 -16.93 -9.32
N VAL A 20 8.82 -17.30 -10.59
CA VAL A 20 8.53 -16.36 -11.68
C VAL A 20 7.17 -15.70 -11.46
N LEU A 21 6.13 -16.46 -11.12
CA LEU A 21 4.81 -15.90 -10.85
C LEU A 21 4.84 -14.92 -9.68
N ALA A 22 5.47 -15.28 -8.55
CA ALA A 22 5.62 -14.41 -7.39
C ALA A 22 6.38 -13.12 -7.73
N PHE A 23 7.41 -13.22 -8.56
CA PHE A 23 8.17 -12.06 -9.00
C PHE A 23 7.34 -11.13 -9.90
N LEU A 24 6.57 -11.69 -10.84
CA LEU A 24 5.70 -10.92 -11.72
C LEU A 24 4.56 -10.25 -10.94
N THR A 25 3.96 -10.93 -9.97
CA THR A 25 2.90 -10.36 -9.12
C THR A 25 3.44 -9.27 -8.22
N ALA A 26 4.59 -9.46 -7.57
CA ALA A 26 5.24 -8.44 -6.76
C ALA A 26 5.61 -7.21 -7.61
N ARG A 27 6.13 -7.41 -8.83
CA ARG A 27 6.41 -6.31 -9.77
C ARG A 27 5.15 -5.58 -10.20
N ARG A 28 4.04 -6.29 -10.44
CA ARG A 28 2.75 -5.67 -10.75
C ARG A 28 2.22 -4.88 -9.55
N GLN A 29 2.23 -5.46 -8.34
CA GLN A 29 1.81 -4.78 -7.12
C GLN A 29 2.62 -3.51 -6.87
N ARG A 30 3.94 -3.53 -7.03
CA ARG A 30 4.76 -2.31 -6.89
C ARG A 30 4.48 -1.24 -7.95
N ARG A 31 3.97 -1.63 -9.12
CA ARG A 31 3.58 -0.68 -10.19
C ARG A 31 2.19 -0.09 -9.98
N PHE A 32 1.30 -0.82 -9.31
CA PHE A 32 -0.11 -0.43 -9.14
C PHE A 32 -0.51 -0.09 -7.71
N ALA A 33 0.35 -0.35 -6.72
CA ALA A 33 0.18 0.21 -5.40
C ALA A 33 0.30 1.73 -5.54
N PRO A 34 -0.71 2.50 -5.12
CA PRO A 34 -0.53 3.93 -4.96
C PRO A 34 0.72 4.13 -4.10
N PRO A 35 1.60 5.10 -4.42
CA PRO A 35 2.57 5.53 -3.42
C PRO A 35 1.77 5.78 -2.15
N GLN A 36 2.17 5.18 -1.02
CA GLN A 36 1.54 5.49 0.26
C GLN A 36 1.73 7.00 0.46
N SER A 37 0.72 7.78 0.11
CA SER A 37 0.70 9.20 0.43
C SER A 37 0.63 9.23 1.95
N PRO A 38 1.64 9.79 2.64
CA PRO A 38 1.56 9.88 4.08
C PRO A 38 0.37 10.77 4.42
N ASP A 39 -0.66 10.20 5.07
CA ASP A 39 -1.81 10.99 5.50
C ASP A 39 -1.34 12.23 6.27
N ARG A 40 -1.96 13.37 6.01
CA ARG A 40 -1.70 14.59 6.77
C ARG A 40 -2.52 14.57 8.05
N VAL A 41 -1.93 15.03 9.14
CA VAL A 41 -2.64 15.18 10.42
C VAL A 41 -3.32 16.55 10.45
N PHE A 42 -4.60 16.56 10.80
CA PHE A 42 -5.41 17.75 10.96
C PHE A 42 -5.89 17.86 12.41
N ARG A 43 -6.04 19.08 12.90
CA ARG A 43 -6.70 19.36 14.18
C ARG A 43 -7.79 20.39 13.97
N CYS A 44 -9.00 20.05 14.39
CA CYS A 44 -10.12 20.96 14.21
C CYS A 44 -9.98 22.21 15.08
N ALA A 45 -10.02 23.39 14.46
CA ALA A 45 -9.97 24.67 15.17
C ALA A 45 -11.22 24.95 16.01
N ARG A 46 -12.35 24.28 15.71
CA ARG A 46 -13.62 24.45 16.43
C ARG A 46 -13.79 23.47 17.60
N CYS A 47 -13.66 22.16 17.37
CA CYS A 47 -13.91 21.15 18.40
C CYS A 47 -12.66 20.48 18.98
N GLY A 48 -11.48 20.73 18.39
CA GLY A 48 -10.21 20.13 18.85
C GLY A 48 -9.97 18.68 18.42
N TYR A 49 -10.89 18.04 17.69
CA TYR A 49 -10.73 16.68 17.17
C TYR A 49 -9.50 16.56 16.26
N VAL A 50 -8.67 15.54 16.50
CA VAL A 50 -7.47 15.23 15.70
C VAL A 50 -7.77 14.03 14.81
N TYR A 51 -7.42 14.14 13.54
CA TYR A 51 -7.72 13.12 12.53
C TYR A 51 -6.70 13.18 11.39
N THR A 52 -6.72 12.17 10.53
CA THR A 52 -5.89 12.07 9.33
C THR A 52 -6.77 12.16 8.08
N ASP A 53 -6.21 12.69 7.00
CA ASP A 53 -6.85 12.71 5.67
C ASP A 53 -5.78 12.65 4.57
N ASP A 54 -6.22 12.42 3.34
CA ASP A 54 -5.36 12.23 2.17
C ASP A 54 -4.35 13.39 1.99
N ALA A 55 -3.14 13.07 1.55
CA ALA A 55 -2.09 14.09 1.43
C ALA A 55 -2.39 15.14 0.35
N ASP A 56 -3.29 14.84 -0.59
CA ASP A 56 -3.64 15.70 -1.71
C ASP A 56 -4.74 16.73 -1.38
N VAL A 57 -5.26 16.75 -0.15
CA VAL A 57 -6.27 17.74 0.29
C VAL A 57 -5.70 18.85 1.17
N ASP A 58 -5.73 20.09 0.69
CA ASP A 58 -5.24 21.24 1.47
C ASP A 58 -6.13 21.60 2.66
N LEU A 59 -7.43 21.35 2.52
CA LEU A 59 -8.44 21.55 3.54
C LEU A 59 -9.24 20.27 3.73
N SER A 60 -9.29 19.78 4.96
CA SER A 60 -10.09 18.60 5.30
C SER A 60 -11.25 18.96 6.22
N ARG A 61 -12.39 18.31 6.00
CA ARG A 61 -13.61 18.47 6.81
C ARG A 61 -13.50 17.63 8.08
N CYS A 62 -13.69 18.27 9.23
CA CYS A 62 -13.77 17.58 10.51
C CYS A 62 -14.96 16.61 10.54
N GLN A 63 -14.69 15.33 10.84
CA GLN A 63 -15.69 14.26 10.95
C GLN A 63 -16.70 14.45 12.10
N GLN A 64 -16.41 15.35 13.07
CA GLN A 64 -17.31 15.63 14.19
C GLN A 64 -18.21 16.86 13.95
N CYS A 65 -17.65 17.99 13.52
CA CYS A 65 -18.39 19.26 13.46
C CYS A 65 -18.48 19.88 12.06
N GLY A 66 -17.90 19.24 11.04
CA GLY A 66 -17.96 19.68 9.64
C GLY A 66 -17.11 20.91 9.31
N THR A 67 -16.36 21.46 10.26
CA THR A 67 -15.45 22.60 10.01
C THR A 67 -14.29 22.17 9.11
N LEU A 68 -13.98 22.96 8.08
CA LEU A 68 -12.80 22.77 7.24
C LEU A 68 -11.56 23.26 7.99
N ASN A 69 -10.49 22.47 7.99
CA ASN A 69 -9.24 22.78 8.67
C ASN A 69 -8.06 22.53 7.74
N GLU A 70 -6.99 23.30 7.92
CA GLU A 70 -5.68 23.04 7.32
C GLU A 70 -4.92 21.97 8.09
N ALA A 71 -3.98 21.31 7.41
CA ALA A 71 -3.08 20.35 8.03
C ALA A 71 -2.16 21.04 9.05
N ILE A 72 -1.81 20.32 10.12
CA ILE A 72 -0.84 20.79 11.12
C ILE A 72 0.53 20.89 10.44
N ARG A 73 1.22 22.01 10.66
CA ARG A 73 2.63 22.21 10.30
C ARG A 73 3.43 22.26 11.61
N PHE A 74 4.47 21.44 11.70
CA PHE A 74 5.39 21.40 12.86
C PHE A 74 6.50 22.44 12.70
#